data_AF-A0A7C1BGP3-F1
#
_entry.id   AF-A0A7C1BGP3-F1
#
_cell.length_a   1.000
_cell.length_b   1.000
_cell.length_c   1.000
_cell.angle_alpha   90.00
_cell.angle_beta   90.00
_cell.angle_gamma   90.00
#
_symmetry.space_group_name_H-M   'P 1'
#
loop_
_entity.id
_entity.type
_entity.pdbx_description
1 polymer ?
#
loop_
_entity_poly.entity_id
_entity_poly.type
_entity_poly.pdbx_seq_one_letter_code
_entity_poly.pdbx_strand_id
1 'polypeptide(L)' 'MQDLGIISNPRKTSRTQQKGNGLGLTIVYSIIKNHDGFVFVESEQEIGTKFFIYLHAHDGKHGFEEKRLEKSLREAEKSF' A
#
# COMPACT_ATOMS: atom_id res chain seq x y z
N MET A 1 10.69 26.02 47.59
CA MET A 1 10.80 26.72 46.28
C MET A 1 11.25 25.67 45.27
N GLN A 2 10.37 24.91 44.58
CA GLN A 2 9.59 25.29 43.37
C GLN A 2 10.52 25.95 42.32
N ASP A 3 10.76 25.40 41.12
CA ASP A 3 9.76 24.97 40.13
C ASP A 3 10.11 23.74 39.26
N LEU A 4 9.02 23.04 38.90
CA LEU A 4 8.87 22.10 37.80
C LEU A 4 8.96 22.82 36.45
N GLY A 5 9.56 22.19 35.44
CA GLY A 5 9.62 22.75 34.09
C GLY A 5 9.91 21.72 33.00
N ILE A 6 9.13 20.63 32.95
CA ILE A 6 8.86 19.94 31.68
C ILE A 6 8.23 20.99 30.75
N ILE A 7 8.74 21.20 29.52
CA ILE A 7 8.08 21.72 28.29
C ILE A 7 9.21 22.19 27.34
N SER A 8 9.49 21.55 26.20
CA SER A 8 8.82 21.75 24.89
C SER A 8 9.67 20.98 23.86
N ASN A 9 9.18 20.25 22.86
CA ASN A 9 8.03 20.52 22.01
C ASN A 9 7.50 19.18 21.40
N PRO A 10 6.28 18.71 21.73
CA PRO A 10 5.70 17.55 21.08
C PRO A 10 5.26 17.92 19.66
N ARG A 11 5.76 17.21 18.64
CA ARG A 11 5.26 17.33 17.26
C ARG A 11 3.77 16.99 17.26
N LYS A 12 2.93 17.99 16.94
CA LYS A 12 1.49 17.82 16.73
C LYS A 12 1.28 16.98 15.47
N THR A 13 0.88 15.73 15.65
CA THR A 13 0.30 14.90 14.58
C THR A 13 -1.19 15.23 14.48
N SER A 14 -1.63 15.72 13.33
CA SER A 14 -3.03 16.08 13.06
C SER A 14 -3.84 14.84 12.70
N ARG A 15 -4.02 13.92 13.65
CA ARG A 15 -5.12 12.94 13.59
C ARG A 15 -5.75 12.74 14.96
N THR A 16 -7.00 13.16 15.04
CA THR A 16 -8.03 12.78 16.00
C THR A 16 -7.99 11.26 16.22
N GLN A 17 -7.56 10.85 17.42
CA GLN A 17 -7.96 9.64 18.19
C GLN A 17 -7.98 8.24 17.54
N GLN A 18 -7.48 8.01 16.32
CA GLN A 18 -7.09 6.67 15.85
C GLN A 18 -5.65 6.69 15.35
N LYS A 19 -4.74 6.40 16.28
CA LYS A 19 -3.29 6.39 16.05
C LYS A 19 -2.93 5.12 15.29
N GLY A 20 -3.08 5.13 13.97
CA GLY A 20 -2.57 4.05 13.12
C GLY A 20 -1.04 3.94 13.26
N ASN A 21 -0.50 2.72 13.22
CA ASN A 21 0.94 2.44 13.44
C ASN A 21 1.88 2.97 12.34
N GLY A 22 1.40 3.80 11.41
CA GLY A 22 2.19 4.32 10.29
C GLY A 22 2.56 3.28 9.23
N LEU A 23 2.00 2.07 9.30
CA LEU A 23 2.38 0.95 8.42
C LEU A 23 1.77 1.04 7.01
N GLY A 24 0.65 1.75 6.84
CA GLY A 24 -0.11 1.75 5.59
C GLY A 24 0.72 2.21 4.38
N LEU A 25 1.36 3.38 4.48
CA LEU A 25 2.15 3.91 3.36
C LEU A 25 3.44 3.11 3.14
N THR A 26 4.02 2.53 4.19
CA THR A 26 5.19 1.65 4.09
C THR A 26 4.87 0.37 3.32
N ILE A 27 3.70 -0.23 3.58
CA ILE A 27 3.23 -1.41 2.86
C ILE A 27 2.95 -1.06 1.40
N VAL A 28 2.23 0.04 1.14
CA VAL A 28 1.95 0.52 -0.22
C VAL A 28 3.25 0.75 -0.99
N TYR A 29 4.22 1.44 -0.39
CA TYR A 29 5.52 1.67 -1.02
C TYR A 29 6.26 0.36 -1.35
N SER A 30 6.25 -0.61 -0.41
CA SER A 30 6.86 -1.92 -0.64
C SER A 30 6.20 -2.68 -1.79
N ILE A 31 4.88 -2.67 -1.87
CA ILE A 31 4.13 -3.29 -2.96
C ILE A 31 4.52 -2.66 -4.30
N ILE A 32 4.43 -1.34 -4.41
CA ILE A 32 4.73 -0.63 -5.65
C ILE A 32 6.17 -0.90 -6.09
N LYS A 33 7.12 -0.85 -5.16
CA LYS A 33 8.54 -1.11 -5.44
C LYS A 33 8.79 -2.55 -5.89
N ASN A 34 8.12 -3.54 -5.29
CA ASN A 34 8.24 -4.94 -5.69
C ASN A 34 7.66 -5.22 -7.09
N HIS A 35 6.81 -4.33 -7.59
CA HIS A 35 6.28 -4.37 -8.95
C HIS A 35 7.04 -3.46 -9.93
N ASP A 36 8.25 -3.01 -9.55
CA ASP A 36 9.07 -2.04 -10.32
C ASP A 36 8.31 -0.76 -10.68
N GLY A 37 7.35 -0.39 -9.84
CA GLY A 37 6.52 0.80 -10.02
C GLY A 37 7.07 2.07 -9.38
N PHE A 38 6.36 3.16 -9.61
CA PHE A 38 6.70 4.49 -9.09
C PHE A 38 5.52 5.10 -8.33
N VAL A 39 5.84 5.92 -7.32
CA VAL A 39 4.85 6.70 -6.57
C VAL A 39 5.28 8.16 -6.48
N PHE A 40 4.34 9.07 -6.76
CA PHE A 40 4.52 10.52 -6.61
C PHE A 40 3.42 11.08 -5.70
N VAL A 41 3.73 12.16 -4.99
CA VAL A 41 2.80 12.79 -4.04
C VAL A 41 2.74 14.28 -4.31
N GLU A 42 1.53 14.79 -4.48
CA GLU A 42 1.24 16.22 -4.47
C GLU A 42 0.41 16.52 -3.24
N SER A 43 0.80 17.51 -2.44
CA SER A 43 0.04 17.90 -1.26
C SER A 43 0.00 19.41 -1.13
N GLU A 44 -1.17 19.92 -0.79
CA GLU A 44 -1.40 21.33 -0.51
C GLU A 44 -2.15 21.45 0.83
N GLN A 45 -1.66 22.35 1.68
CA GLN A 45 -2.23 22.53 3.01
C GLN A 45 -3.68 23.03 2.91
N GLU A 46 -4.55 22.54 3.78
CA GLU A 46 -6.00 22.86 3.81
C GLU A 46 -6.79 22.45 2.54
N ILE A 47 -6.15 21.84 1.55
CA ILE A 47 -6.79 21.37 0.30
C ILE A 47 -6.75 19.85 0.22
N GLY A 48 -5.59 19.24 0.48
CA GLY A 48 -5.45 17.78 0.58
C GLY A 48 -4.19 17.23 -0.06
N THR A 49 -4.18 15.90 -0.25
CA THR A 49 -3.03 15.15 -0.76
C THR A 49 -3.47 14.17 -1.83
N LYS A 50 -2.77 14.15 -2.96
CA LYS A 50 -2.93 13.20 -4.06
C LYS A 50 -1.71 12.30 -4.17
N PHE A 51 -1.96 11.02 -4.40
CA PHE A 51 -0.92 10.02 -4.66
C PHE A 51 -1.10 9.49 -6.08
N PHE A 52 -0.03 9.52 -6.87
CA PHE A 52 0.01 8.99 -8.23
C PHE A 52 0.85 7.73 -8.23
N ILE A 53 0.27 6.62 -8.67
CA ILE A 53 0.92 5.31 -8.70
C ILE A 53 1.02 4.86 -10.15
N TYR A 54 2.24 4.52 -10.57
CA TYR A 54 2.53 4.03 -11.91
C TYR A 54 3.06 2.60 -11.81
N LEU A 55 2.46 1.69 -12.56
CA LEU A 55 2.85 0.29 -12.68
C LEU A 55 3.00 -0.04 -14.15
N HIS A 56 3.84 -1.02 -14.47
CA HIS A 56 3.96 -1.53 -15.83
C HIS A 56 2.63 -2.12 -16.28
N ALA A 57 2.18 -1.72 -17.47
CA ALA A 57 1.03 -2.37 -18.10
C ALA A 57 1.42 -3.80 -18.47
N HIS A 58 0.50 -4.74 -18.24
CA HIS A 58 0.66 -6.11 -18.68
C HIS A 58 -0.15 -6.31 -19.97
N ASP A 59 0.52 -6.68 -21.07
CA ASP A 59 -0.08 -6.99 -22.38
C ASP A 59 -0.80 -8.36 -22.34
N GLY A 60 -1.84 -8.46 -21.53
CA GLY A 60 -2.53 -9.71 -21.27
C GLY A 60 -3.32 -10.26 -22.46
N LYS A 61 -2.66 -11.01 -23.34
CA LYS A 61 -3.29 -12.20 -23.94
C LYS A 61 -3.27 -13.29 -22.86
N HIS A 62 -4.34 -13.37 -22.06
CA HIS A 62 -4.38 -14.17 -20.83
C HIS A 62 -4.26 -15.68 -21.09
N GLY A 63 -3.07 -16.25 -20.85
CA GLY A 63 -2.84 -17.71 -20.69
C GLY A 63 -3.06 -18.22 -19.25
N PHE A 64 -3.63 -17.38 -18.36
CA PHE A 64 -3.87 -17.75 -16.96
C PHE A 64 -5.11 -18.64 -16.77
N GLU A 65 -6.14 -18.50 -17.61
CA GLU A 65 -7.32 -19.36 -17.55
C GLU A 65 -7.01 -20.77 -18.08
N GLU A 66 -6.22 -20.88 -19.15
CA GLU A 66 -5.82 -22.16 -19.74
C GLU A 66 -5.01 -23.01 -18.76
N LYS A 67 -3.98 -22.43 -18.14
CA LYS A 67 -3.18 -23.15 -17.12
C LYS A 67 -3.99 -23.54 -15.89
N ARG A 68 -4.97 -22.72 -15.48
CA ARG A 68 -5.83 -23.01 -14.33
C ARG A 68 -6.85 -24.09 -14.67
N LEU A 69 -7.46 -24.02 -15.84
CA LEU A 69 -8.42 -25.00 -16.33
C LEU A 69 -7.76 -26.37 -16.56
N GLU A 70 -6.59 -26.40 -17.21
CA GLU A 70 -5.83 -27.63 -17.39
C GLU A 70 -5.42 -28.27 -16.05
N LYS A 71 -5.10 -27.46 -15.05
CA LYS A 71 -4.81 -27.96 -13.70
C LYS A 71 -6.06 -28.57 -13.06
N SER A 72 -7.20 -27.89 -13.12
CA SER A 72 -8.47 -28.39 -12.59
C SER A 72 -8.96 -29.65 -13.32
N LEU A 73 -8.79 -29.74 -14.64
CA LEU A 73 -9.12 -30.92 -15.43
C LEU A 73 -8.26 -32.13 -15.04
N ARG A 74 -6.94 -31.94 -14.91
CA ARG A 74 -6.02 -32.99 -14.47
C ARG A 74 -6.27 -33.47 -13.04
N GLU A 75 -6.82 -32.63 -12.17
CA GLU A 75 -7.21 -33.01 -10.81
C GLU A 75 -8.52 -33.80 -10.80
N ALA A 76 -9.50 -33.42 -11.63
CA ALA A 76 -10.76 -34.15 -11.77
C ALA A 76 -10.56 -35.55 -12.38
N GLU A 77 -9.71 -35.69 -13.40
CA GLU A 77 -9.42 -36.99 -14.06
C GLU A 77 -8.73 -37.99 -13.13
N LYS A 78 -7.99 -37.54 -12.13
CA LYS A 78 -7.33 -38.41 -11.14
C LYS A 78 -8.26 -38.91 -10.04
N SER A 79 -9.48 -38.38 -9.98
CA SER A 79 -10.48 -38.71 -8.95
C SER A 79 -11.52 -39.75 -9.41
N PHE A 80 -11.47 -40.17 -10.68
CA PHE A 80 -12.23 -41.29 -11.24
C PHE A 80 -11.32 -42.51 -11.42
#